data_AF-A0A6H1FVF8-F1
#
_entry.id   AF-A0A6H1FVF8-F1
#
_cell.length_a   1.000
_cell.length_b   1.000
_cell.length_c   1.000
_cell.angle_alpha   90.00
_cell.angle_beta   90.00
_cell.angle_gamma   90.00
#
_symmetry.space_group_name_H-M   'P 1'
#
loop_
_entity.id
_entity.type
_entity.pdbx_description
1 polymer ?
#
loop_
_entity_poly.entity_id
_entity_poly.type
_entity_poly.pdbx_seq_one_letter_code
_entity_poly.pdbx_strand_id
1 'polypeptide(L)'
;MPRMRKGEQKPYYSVTSIGARWNAAVKRAGIRRRNPYHTRHTYACWLLSAGANPSFIANQMGHENAQMVYEVYATWIEELSGDQVNMLNGRLAL
;
A
#
# COMPACT_ATOMS: atom_id res chain seq x y z
N MET A 1 -15.36 15.06 -17.47
CA MET A 1 -16.57 14.70 -16.69
C MET A 1 -17.56 14.02 -17.63
N PRO A 2 -18.11 12.83 -17.32
CA PRO A 2 -19.13 12.21 -18.16
C PRO A 2 -20.40 13.06 -18.20
N ARG A 3 -21.08 13.09 -19.36
CA ARG A 3 -22.25 13.94 -19.64
C ARG A 3 -23.40 13.62 -18.68
N MET A 4 -23.93 14.65 -18.02
CA MET A 4 -25.10 14.54 -17.14
C MET A 4 -26.31 14.01 -17.92
N ARG A 5 -26.99 12.98 -17.41
CA ARG A 5 -28.26 12.47 -17.95
C ARG A 5 -29.33 12.72 -16.90
N LYS A 6 -30.33 13.57 -17.22
CA LYS A 6 -31.44 14.02 -16.34
C LYS A 6 -31.09 14.98 -15.18
N GLY A 7 -30.07 15.83 -15.31
CA GLY A 7 -29.80 16.90 -14.32
C GLY A 7 -29.20 16.43 -12.98
N GLU A 8 -29.16 15.13 -12.71
CA GLU A 8 -28.46 14.55 -11.55
C GLU A 8 -27.13 13.91 -11.97
N GLN A 9 -26.06 14.31 -11.29
CA GLN A 9 -24.76 13.65 -11.42
C GLN A 9 -24.78 12.42 -10.53
N LYS A 10 -24.73 11.22 -11.12
CA LYS A 10 -24.72 10.00 -10.32
C LYS A 10 -23.49 9.98 -9.38
N PRO A 11 -23.65 9.64 -8.09
CA PRO A 11 -22.65 9.88 -7.03
C PRO A 11 -21.37 9.05 -7.18
N TYR A 12 -21.31 8.13 -8.14
CA TYR A 12 -20.16 7.27 -8.41
C TYR A 12 -19.23 7.79 -9.51
N TYR A 13 -19.56 8.92 -10.15
CA TYR A 13 -18.71 9.56 -11.16
C TYR A 13 -18.05 10.87 -10.69
N SER A 14 -18.21 11.24 -9.41
CA SER A 14 -17.51 12.40 -8.86
C SER A 14 -16.08 12.01 -8.45
N VAL A 15 -15.15 12.96 -8.57
CA VAL A 15 -13.76 12.81 -8.07
C VAL A 15 -13.70 12.56 -6.55
N THR A 16 -14.75 12.93 -5.82
CA THR A 16 -14.89 12.73 -4.37
C THR A 16 -15.41 11.34 -3.98
N SER A 17 -15.89 10.54 -4.95
CA SER A 17 -16.54 9.25 -4.69
C SER A 17 -15.62 8.23 -4.01
N ILE A 18 -14.32 8.23 -4.33
CA ILE A 18 -13.33 7.33 -3.71
C ILE A 18 -13.16 7.67 -2.23
N GLY A 19 -13.00 8.95 -1.89
CA GLY A 19 -12.85 9.40 -0.50
C GLY A 19 -14.09 9.08 0.34
N ALA A 20 -15.29 9.29 -0.21
CA ALA A 20 -16.54 8.95 0.46
C ALA A 20 -16.66 7.45 0.74
N ARG A 21 -16.35 6.60 -0.25
CA ARG A 21 -16.34 5.14 -0.11
C ARG A 21 -15.33 4.66 0.91
N TRP A 22 -14.12 5.23 0.91
CA TRP A 22 -13.09 4.93 1.90
C TRP A 22 -13.57 5.23 3.32
N ASN A 23 -14.14 6.42 3.54
CA ASN A 23 -14.65 6.81 4.86
C ASN A 23 -15.75 5.86 5.35
N ALA A 24 -16.64 5.45 4.45
CA ALA A 24 -17.67 4.47 4.75
C ALA A 24 -17.07 3.09 5.10
N ALA A 25 -16.08 2.62 4.34
CA ALA A 25 -15.39 1.36 4.60
C ALA A 25 -14.68 1.35 5.95
N VAL A 26 -13.90 2.40 6.25
CA VAL A 26 -13.21 2.61 7.52
C VAL A 26 -14.19 2.63 8.70
N LYS A 27 -15.32 3.34 8.57
CA LYS A 27 -16.35 3.38 9.60
C LYS A 27 -16.97 1.99 9.85
N ARG A 28 -17.28 1.24 8.79
CA ARG A 28 -17.82 -0.13 8.90
C ARG A 28 -16.82 -1.10 9.50
N ALA A 29 -15.53 -0.92 9.23
CA ALA A 29 -14.46 -1.73 9.80
C ALA A 29 -14.21 -1.42 11.29
N GLY A 30 -14.84 -0.38 11.86
CA GLY A 30 -14.67 -0.01 13.27
C GLY A 30 -13.28 0.56 13.61
N ILE A 31 -12.49 0.94 12.60
CA ILE A 31 -11.13 1.46 12.80
C ILE A 31 -11.12 2.99 12.86
N ARG A 32 -10.12 3.55 13.53
CA ARG A 32 -9.87 4.99 13.52
C ARG A 32 -9.73 5.51 12.09
N ARG A 33 -10.30 6.69 11.81
CA ARG A 33 -10.14 7.37 10.52
C ARG A 33 -8.66 7.50 10.15
N ARG A 34 -8.30 6.96 8.99
CA ARG A 34 -6.98 7.10 8.35
C ARG A 34 -7.13 7.68 6.95
N ASN A 35 -6.09 8.36 6.47
CA ASN A 35 -6.01 8.78 5.07
C ASN A 35 -5.84 7.54 4.17
N PRO A 36 -6.56 7.41 3.04
CA PRO A 36 -6.31 6.34 2.07
C PRO A 36 -4.84 6.18 1.70
N TYR A 37 -4.06 7.26 1.66
CA TYR A 37 -2.63 7.21 1.32
C TYR A 37 -1.83 6.24 2.21
N HIS A 38 -2.24 6.01 3.46
CA HIS A 38 -1.56 5.07 4.35
C HIS A 38 -1.61 3.61 3.87
N THR A 39 -2.56 3.25 3.00
CA THR A 39 -2.59 1.90 2.41
C THR A 39 -1.39 1.64 1.52
N ARG A 40 -0.84 2.69 0.87
CA ARG A 40 0.41 2.60 0.09
C ARG A 40 1.58 2.20 0.98
N HIS A 41 1.67 2.77 2.17
CA HIS A 41 2.71 2.41 3.13
C HIS A 41 2.53 0.98 3.64
N THR A 42 1.30 0.59 3.94
CA THR A 42 0.98 -0.78 4.38
C THR A 42 1.39 -1.81 3.32
N TYR A 43 1.11 -1.51 2.04
CA TYR A 43 1.50 -2.35 0.91
C TYR A 43 3.03 -2.53 0.81
N ALA A 44 3.79 -1.44 0.93
CA ALA A 44 5.25 -1.52 0.91
C ALA A 44 5.79 -2.35 2.07
N CYS A 45 5.31 -2.13 3.31
CA CYS A 45 5.72 -2.90 4.48
C CYS A 45 5.44 -4.40 4.33
N TRP A 46 4.27 -4.78 3.80
CA TRP A 46 3.93 -6.18 3.59
C TRP A 46 4.84 -6.86 2.55
N LEU A 47 5.13 -6.17 1.44
CA LEU A 47 6.04 -6.71 0.42
C LEU A 47 7.47 -6.86 0.96
N LEU A 48 7.96 -5.88 1.71
CA LEU A 48 9.27 -5.97 2.37
C LEU A 48 9.30 -7.12 3.37
N SER A 49 8.23 -7.28 4.16
CA SER A 49 8.11 -8.39 5.12
C SER A 49 8.09 -9.76 4.45
N ALA A 50 7.54 -9.84 3.23
CA ALA A 50 7.57 -11.05 2.42
C ALA A 50 8.91 -11.27 1.68
N GLY A 51 9.89 -10.38 1.85
CA GLY A 51 11.21 -10.46 1.22
C GLY A 51 11.24 -10.01 -0.25
N ALA A 52 10.27 -9.20 -0.70
CA ALA A 52 10.26 -8.68 -2.05
C ALA A 52 11.38 -7.64 -2.29
N ASN A 53 11.90 -7.61 -3.51
CA ASN A 53 12.95 -6.67 -3.90
C ASN A 53 12.48 -5.20 -3.82
N PRO A 54 13.20 -4.31 -3.11
CA PRO A 54 12.86 -2.88 -3.03
C PRO A 54 12.67 -2.17 -4.37
N SER A 55 13.45 -2.54 -5.40
CA SER A 55 13.30 -2.00 -6.76
C SER A 55 11.99 -2.43 -7.42
N PHE A 56 11.53 -3.66 -7.15
CA PHE A 56 10.21 -4.13 -7.61
C PHE A 56 9.08 -3.37 -6.91
N ILE A 57 9.20 -3.17 -5.60
CA ILE A 57 8.24 -2.40 -4.80
C ILE A 57 8.15 -0.95 -5.29
N ALA A 58 9.31 -0.32 -5.56
CA ALA A 58 9.40 1.03 -6.08
C ALA A 58 8.67 1.17 -7.43
N ASN A 59 8.91 0.25 -8.36
CA ASN A 59 8.26 0.23 -9.66
C ASN A 59 6.73 0.07 -9.53
N GLN A 60 6.25 -0.87 -8.69
CA GLN A 60 4.81 -1.03 -8.46
C GLN A 60 4.14 0.20 -7.85
N MET A 61 4.88 0.93 -7.03
CA MET A 61 4.41 2.17 -6.45
C MET A 61 4.52 3.36 -7.43
N GLY A 62 5.16 3.21 -8.58
CA GLY A 62 5.37 4.28 -9.56
C GLY A 62 6.44 5.27 -9.12
N HIS A 63 7.42 4.83 -8.34
CA HIS A 63 8.63 5.60 -8.07
C HIS A 63 9.64 5.42 -9.21
N GLU A 64 10.36 6.48 -9.55
CA GLU A 64 11.41 6.44 -10.58
C GLU A 64 12.63 5.61 -10.15
N ASN A 65 12.90 5.58 -8.84
CA ASN A 65 14.01 4.82 -8.26
C ASN A 65 13.63 4.17 -6.93
N ALA A 66 14.46 3.24 -6.48
CA ALA A 66 14.29 2.54 -5.20
C ALA A 66 14.73 3.37 -3.98
N GLN A 67 15.33 4.54 -4.21
CA GLN A 67 15.90 5.37 -3.15
C GLN A 67 14.84 5.74 -2.10
N MET A 68 13.64 6.14 -2.54
CA MET A 68 12.51 6.42 -1.64
C MET A 68 12.11 5.23 -0.77
N VAL A 69 12.24 4.00 -1.27
CA VAL A 69 11.91 2.79 -0.49
C VAL A 69 12.98 2.53 0.56
N TYR A 70 14.25 2.67 0.20
CA TYR A 70 15.34 2.55 1.16
C TYR A 70 15.29 3.66 2.22
N GLU A 71 15.05 4.91 1.85
CA GLU A 71 14.97 6.03 2.81
C GLU A 71 13.80 5.87 3.80
N VAL A 72 12.62 5.49 3.32
CA VAL A 72 11.42 5.40 4.16
C VAL A 72 11.39 4.12 5.00
N TYR A 73 12.00 3.03 4.52
CA TYR A 73 11.91 1.71 5.15
C TYR A 73 13.26 1.10 5.57
N ALA A 74 14.36 1.84 5.53
CA ALA A 74 15.70 1.34 5.91
C ALA A 74 15.69 0.61 7.25
N THR A 75 15.15 1.26 8.30
CA THR A 75 15.07 0.68 9.65
C THR A 75 14.31 -0.64 9.67
N TRP A 76 13.23 -0.76 8.89
CA TRP A 76 12.46 -1.98 8.79
C TRP A 76 13.20 -3.09 8.01
N ILE A 77 13.94 -2.73 6.97
CA ILE A 77 14.74 -3.67 6.18
C ILE A 77 15.84 -4.29 7.05
N GLU A 78 16.46 -3.50 7.93
CA GLU A 78 17.48 -3.99 8.88
C GLU A 78 16.90 -5.00 9.86
N GLU A 79 15.73 -4.72 10.46
CA GLU A 79 15.06 -5.64 11.38
C GLU A 79 14.64 -6.96 10.69
N LEU A 80 14.21 -6.88 9.43
CA LEU A 80 13.79 -8.05 8.63
C LEU A 80 14.94 -8.99 8.22
N SER A 81 16.20 -8.57 8.36
CA SER A 81 17.35 -9.39 7.97
C SER A 81 17.45 -10.69 8.77
N GLY A 82 17.15 -10.67 10.06
CA GLY A 82 17.15 -11.88 10.91
C GLY A 82 16.05 -12.86 10.52
N ASP A 83 14.86 -12.35 10.19
CA ASP A 83 13.72 -13.16 9.75
C ASP A 83 13.97 -13.80 8.38
N GLN A 84 14.67 -13.09 7.48
CA GLN A 84 15.05 -13.62 6.17
C GLN A 84 16.01 -14.82 6.28
N VAL A 85 16.97 -14.78 7.20
CA VAL A 85 17.88 -15.91 7.46
C VAL A 85 17.08 -17.13 7.92
N ASN A 86 16.13 -16.96 8.84
CA ASN A 86 15.25 -18.04 9.28
C ASN A 86 14.36 -18.58 8.13
N MET A 87 13.82 -17.69 7.29
CA MET A 87 13.05 -18.08 6.10
C MET A 87 13.87 -18.90 5.11
N LEU A 88 15.13 -18.49 4.87
CA LEU A 88 16.05 -19.21 3.98
C LEU A 88 16.41 -20.58 4.57
N ASN A 89 16.73 -20.64 5.86
CA ASN A 89 16.99 -21.89 6.56
C ASN A 89 15.79 -22.84 6.48
N GLY A 90 14.57 -22.35 6.67
CA GLY A 90 13.36 -23.17 6.54
C GLY A 90 13.07 -23.67 5.12
N ARG A 91 13.49 -22.93 4.08
CA ARG A 91 13.36 -23.35 2.67
C ARG A 91 14.47 -24.28 2.19
N LEU A 92 15.67 -24.13 2.74
CA LEU A 92 16.88 -24.86 2.33
C LEU A 92 17.18 -26.06 3.23
N ALA A 93 16.55 -26.16 4.40
CA ALA A 93 16.58 -27.36 5.22
C ALA A 93 15.85 -28.50 4.48
N LEU A 94 16.65 -29.38 3.87
CA LEU A 94 16.26 -30.72 3.43
C LEU A 94 16.22 -31.67 4.62
#